data_AF-A0A4V5NSB1-F1
#
_entry.id   AF-A0A4V5NSB1-F1
#
_cell.length_a   1.000
_cell.length_b   1.000
_cell.length_c   1.000
_cell.angle_alpha   90.00
_cell.angle_beta   90.00
_cell.angle_gamma   90.00
#
_symmetry.space_group_name_H-M   'P 1'
#
loop_
_entity.id
_entity.type
_entity.pdbx_description
1 polymer ?
#
loop_
_entity_poly.entity_id
_entity_poly.type
_entity_poly.pdbx_seq_one_letter_code
_entity_poly.pdbx_strand_id
1 'polypeptide(L)'
;MKLGINGLGRIGKLSIWHHVSRKHFSGIVANIGREVGCGLEDLAAMLERDSTYGRLGSYLHGHKCPRVIEELNEEKGTMLVNGVPVTILRATRNPAEIAWQDQGVRLVVDTTGVFTDPTADADAAKGALRGHMQAGAEKVILSAPFKIKSKGLDMPNDAITTIMGINEEMYNPGKHSLISAASCTTTCLSYMIKPLMEKIGADKILSASMVTVHAATGSQQVLDRLPKAGAVDLRKNRSILNNIILTTTGAAKALSLVIPEMASIGFMAESVRIPTSSGSLIILVLNLQDDLESPIKRNDINNIYKEYATHNNYLLFSENQNVSSDILGSPAAAAVIEGKETHTRTANIQVNLAKVKAESLAAGADPILNVPVTQAVVYGWYDNELGSYTNMLGDLTVQISEGMF
;
A
#
# COMPACT_ATOMS: atom_id res chain seq x y z
N MET A 1 13.67 2.28 -21.46
CA MET A 1 14.44 2.31 -20.18
C MET A 1 14.36 0.92 -19.54
N LYS A 2 15.41 0.48 -18.82
CA LYS A 2 15.37 -0.74 -17.99
C LYS A 2 14.93 -0.41 -16.56
N LEU A 3 14.12 -1.28 -15.97
CA LEU A 3 13.66 -1.17 -14.58
C LEU A 3 14.53 -2.03 -13.64
N GLY A 4 14.98 -1.46 -12.53
CA GLY A 4 15.59 -2.20 -11.43
C GLY A 4 14.55 -2.65 -10.40
N ILE A 5 14.65 -3.88 -9.92
CA ILE A 5 13.85 -4.38 -8.79
C ILE A 5 14.80 -4.95 -7.75
N ASN A 6 14.84 -4.38 -6.55
CA ASN A 6 15.62 -4.91 -5.45
C ASN A 6 14.76 -5.80 -4.55
N GLY A 7 15.17 -7.05 -4.36
CA GLY A 7 14.41 -8.06 -3.63
C GLY A 7 13.42 -8.78 -4.54
N LEU A 8 13.48 -10.12 -4.53
CA LEU A 8 12.56 -10.98 -5.28
C LEU A 8 11.72 -11.83 -4.32
N GLY A 9 11.15 -11.15 -3.32
CA GLY A 9 10.15 -11.72 -2.42
C GLY A 9 8.75 -11.68 -3.05
N ARG A 10 7.72 -11.60 -2.20
CA ARG A 10 6.32 -11.59 -2.65
C ARG A 10 6.00 -10.42 -3.59
N ILE A 11 6.23 -9.18 -3.15
CA ILE A 11 5.95 -7.99 -3.97
C ILE A 11 6.89 -7.87 -5.17
N GLY A 12 8.19 -8.18 -5.01
CA GLY A 12 9.14 -8.17 -6.12
C GLY A 12 8.76 -9.12 -7.26
N LYS A 13 8.35 -10.35 -6.92
CA LYS A 13 7.86 -11.33 -7.90
C LYS A 13 6.62 -10.82 -8.64
N LEU A 14 5.64 -10.33 -7.89
CA LEU A 14 4.39 -9.81 -8.46
C LEU A 14 4.64 -8.54 -9.29
N SER A 15 5.64 -7.73 -8.92
CA SER A 15 6.05 -6.55 -9.70
C SER A 15 6.62 -6.95 -11.06
N ILE A 16 7.42 -8.03 -11.11
CA ILE A 16 7.83 -8.61 -12.40
C ILE A 16 6.60 -9.04 -13.20
N TRP A 17 5.66 -9.79 -12.59
CA TRP A 17 4.42 -10.23 -13.27
C TRP A 17 3.65 -9.06 -13.89
N HIS A 18 3.51 -7.97 -13.13
CA HIS A 18 2.86 -6.75 -13.61
C HIS A 18 3.61 -6.14 -14.82
N HIS A 19 4.92 -5.91 -14.69
CA HIS A 19 5.67 -5.21 -15.74
C HIS A 19 5.87 -6.05 -17.02
N VAL A 20 6.01 -7.38 -16.91
CA VAL A 20 6.08 -8.25 -18.09
C VAL A 20 4.72 -8.42 -18.78
N SER A 21 3.62 -8.20 -18.06
CA SER A 21 2.29 -8.10 -18.66
C SER A 21 2.16 -6.84 -19.52
N ARG A 22 2.61 -5.68 -18.98
CA ARG A 22 2.48 -4.38 -19.64
C ARG A 22 3.51 -4.11 -20.73
N LYS A 23 4.71 -4.70 -20.64
CA LYS A 23 5.81 -4.55 -21.60
C LYS A 23 6.24 -3.09 -21.85
N HIS A 24 6.09 -2.22 -20.84
CA HIS A 24 6.50 -0.80 -20.89
C HIS A 24 8.02 -0.62 -20.87
N PHE A 25 8.71 -1.40 -20.03
CA PHE A 25 10.16 -1.35 -19.89
C PHE A 25 10.85 -2.24 -20.92
N SER A 26 11.99 -1.80 -21.45
CA SER A 26 12.78 -2.56 -22.43
C SER A 26 13.51 -3.77 -21.82
N GLY A 27 13.50 -3.88 -20.49
CA GLY A 27 14.03 -5.01 -19.73
C GLY A 27 13.94 -4.75 -18.22
N ILE A 28 14.03 -5.81 -17.44
CA ILE A 28 13.99 -5.78 -15.97
C ILE A 28 15.30 -6.35 -15.43
N VAL A 29 15.86 -5.71 -14.42
CA VAL A 29 17.06 -6.19 -13.71
C VAL A 29 16.67 -6.39 -12.25
N ALA A 30 16.57 -7.65 -11.81
CA ALA A 30 16.17 -8.00 -10.46
C ALA A 30 17.39 -8.41 -9.62
N ASN A 31 17.60 -7.74 -8.48
CA ASN A 31 18.64 -8.11 -7.53
C ASN A 31 18.08 -9.02 -6.42
N ILE A 32 18.76 -10.15 -6.20
CA ILE A 32 18.51 -11.06 -5.08
C ILE A 32 19.70 -11.12 -4.10
N GLY A 33 20.89 -10.70 -4.54
CA GLY A 33 22.08 -10.57 -3.71
C GLY A 33 22.57 -11.87 -3.05
N ARG A 34 22.18 -13.02 -3.59
CA ARG A 34 22.68 -14.34 -3.17
C ARG A 34 22.32 -15.40 -4.21
N GLU A 35 22.99 -16.54 -4.12
CA GLU A 35 22.54 -17.76 -4.80
C GLU A 35 21.21 -18.28 -4.23
N VAL A 36 20.36 -18.81 -5.11
CA VAL A 36 19.02 -19.33 -4.80
C VAL A 36 18.81 -20.64 -5.53
N GLY A 37 18.42 -21.67 -4.78
CA GLY A 37 18.18 -23.00 -5.35
C GLY A 37 19.44 -23.60 -5.96
N CYS A 38 19.24 -24.43 -6.98
CA CYS A 38 20.27 -25.06 -7.79
C CYS A 38 20.63 -24.26 -9.06
N GLY A 39 19.97 -23.12 -9.31
CA GLY A 39 20.20 -22.31 -10.51
C GLY A 39 19.00 -21.46 -10.93
N LEU A 40 19.09 -20.91 -12.13
CA LEU A 40 18.09 -20.04 -12.75
C LEU A 40 16.81 -20.79 -13.09
N GLU A 41 16.85 -22.11 -13.33
CA GLU A 41 15.68 -22.95 -13.51
C GLU A 41 14.76 -22.94 -12.28
N ASP A 42 15.33 -23.04 -11.08
CA ASP A 42 14.56 -22.99 -9.83
C ASP A 42 13.95 -21.60 -9.63
N LEU A 43 14.70 -20.55 -9.99
CA LEU A 43 14.20 -19.19 -9.92
C LEU A 43 13.07 -18.95 -10.92
N ALA A 44 13.19 -19.45 -12.15
CA ALA A 44 12.14 -19.41 -13.16
C ALA A 44 10.90 -20.17 -12.69
N ALA A 45 11.06 -21.36 -12.09
CA ALA A 45 9.95 -22.13 -11.54
C ALA A 45 9.23 -21.39 -10.40
N MET A 46 9.98 -20.73 -9.50
CA MET A 46 9.42 -19.90 -8.44
C MET A 46 8.70 -18.66 -8.98
N LEU A 47 9.29 -17.99 -9.99
CA LEU A 47 8.69 -16.85 -10.65
C LEU A 47 7.41 -17.26 -11.38
N GLU A 48 7.35 -18.43 -12.01
CA GLU A 48 6.18 -18.88 -12.77
C GLU A 48 4.98 -19.24 -11.89
N ARG A 49 5.17 -19.81 -10.69
CA ARG A 49 4.10 -20.46 -9.90
C ARG A 49 3.76 -19.70 -8.63
N ASP A 50 2.48 -19.45 -8.39
CA ASP A 50 1.99 -18.73 -7.22
C ASP A 50 0.79 -19.44 -6.56
N SER A 51 0.82 -19.61 -5.24
CA SER A 51 -0.25 -20.29 -4.51
C SER A 51 -1.54 -19.47 -4.39
N THR A 52 -1.48 -18.15 -4.54
CA THR A 52 -2.68 -17.29 -4.51
C THR A 52 -3.22 -17.05 -5.92
N TYR A 53 -2.33 -16.83 -6.88
CA TYR A 53 -2.71 -16.37 -8.23
C TYR A 53 -2.54 -17.42 -9.33
N GLY A 54 -2.13 -18.65 -8.99
CA GLY A 54 -1.88 -19.70 -9.96
C GLY A 54 -0.57 -19.50 -10.72
N ARG A 55 -0.54 -19.90 -12.00
CA ARG A 55 0.67 -19.76 -12.84
C ARG A 55 0.65 -18.45 -13.60
N LEU A 56 1.81 -17.84 -13.84
CA LEU A 56 1.95 -16.62 -14.64
C LEU A 56 1.29 -16.76 -16.01
N GLY A 57 1.50 -17.89 -16.70
CA GLY A 57 0.86 -18.15 -18.00
C GLY A 57 -0.68 -18.19 -17.91
N SER A 58 -1.23 -18.75 -16.83
CA SER A 58 -2.68 -18.75 -16.59
C SER A 58 -3.22 -17.36 -16.25
N TYR A 59 -2.47 -16.60 -15.45
CA TYR A 59 -2.81 -15.23 -15.10
C TYR A 59 -2.84 -14.33 -16.34
N LEU A 60 -1.85 -14.45 -17.24
CA LEU A 60 -1.75 -13.61 -18.43
C LEU A 60 -2.68 -14.02 -19.57
N HIS A 61 -2.95 -15.33 -19.73
CA HIS A 61 -3.60 -15.87 -20.93
C HIS A 61 -4.79 -16.79 -20.64
N GLY A 62 -5.24 -16.84 -19.39
CA GLY A 62 -6.34 -17.70 -18.96
C GLY A 62 -6.07 -19.18 -19.23
N HIS A 63 -7.10 -19.89 -19.67
CA HIS A 63 -7.06 -21.34 -19.92
C HIS A 63 -6.00 -21.77 -20.94
N LYS A 64 -5.52 -20.87 -21.83
CA LYS A 64 -4.47 -21.21 -22.80
C LYS A 64 -3.14 -21.52 -22.12
N CYS A 65 -2.84 -20.83 -21.01
CA CYS A 65 -1.69 -21.05 -20.15
C CYS A 65 -0.40 -21.48 -20.88
N PRO A 66 0.09 -20.69 -21.87
CA PRO A 66 1.32 -21.03 -22.57
C PRO A 66 2.51 -20.98 -21.60
N ARG A 67 3.61 -21.61 -21.99
CA ARG A 67 4.91 -21.35 -21.36
C ARG A 67 5.29 -19.90 -21.66
N VAL A 68 5.66 -19.14 -20.62
CA VAL A 68 5.99 -17.71 -20.73
C VAL A 68 7.40 -17.40 -20.22
N ILE A 69 8.16 -18.39 -19.76
CA ILE A 69 9.57 -18.20 -19.37
C ILE A 69 10.45 -19.09 -20.23
N GLU A 70 11.38 -18.48 -20.95
CA GLU A 70 12.21 -19.11 -21.97
C GLU A 70 13.62 -18.49 -22.02
N GLU A 71 14.49 -19.06 -22.84
CA GLU A 71 15.87 -18.57 -23.07
C GLU A 71 16.68 -18.36 -21.78
N LEU A 72 16.57 -19.32 -20.84
CA LEU A 72 17.40 -19.30 -19.62
C LEU A 72 18.88 -19.41 -19.99
N ASN A 73 19.69 -18.54 -19.41
CA ASN A 73 21.14 -18.56 -19.50
C ASN A 73 21.72 -18.36 -18.09
N GLU A 74 22.20 -19.46 -17.48
CA GLU A 74 22.75 -19.45 -16.12
C GLU A 74 23.97 -18.54 -16.01
N GLU A 75 24.92 -18.66 -16.93
CA GLU A 75 26.19 -17.93 -16.91
C GLU A 75 25.98 -16.41 -16.89
N LYS A 76 24.97 -15.93 -17.62
CA LYS A 76 24.61 -14.50 -17.69
C LYS A 76 23.53 -14.11 -16.70
N GLY A 77 22.91 -15.07 -16.01
CA GLY A 77 21.75 -14.85 -15.14
C GLY A 77 20.56 -14.24 -15.87
N THR A 78 20.31 -14.59 -17.14
CA THR A 78 19.25 -13.97 -17.96
C THR A 78 18.18 -14.95 -18.39
N MET A 79 16.95 -14.46 -18.54
CA MET A 79 15.81 -15.19 -19.12
C MET A 79 14.89 -14.22 -19.88
N LEU A 80 14.04 -14.74 -20.75
CA LEU A 80 12.88 -14.00 -21.26
C LEU A 80 11.64 -14.38 -20.45
N VAL A 81 10.88 -13.38 -20.00
CA VAL A 81 9.61 -13.56 -19.30
C VAL A 81 8.52 -12.81 -20.05
N ASN A 82 7.60 -13.54 -20.66
CA ASN A 82 6.57 -13.02 -21.58
C ASN A 82 7.18 -12.14 -22.70
N GLY A 83 8.35 -12.54 -23.21
CA GLY A 83 9.12 -11.79 -24.21
C GLY A 83 9.85 -10.55 -23.69
N VAL A 84 9.81 -10.26 -22.38
CA VAL A 84 10.59 -9.17 -21.76
C VAL A 84 11.90 -9.72 -21.23
N PRO A 85 13.07 -9.12 -21.56
CA PRO A 85 14.35 -9.51 -20.99
C PRO A 85 14.40 -9.29 -19.48
N VAL A 86 14.79 -10.32 -18.73
CA VAL A 86 14.99 -10.26 -17.28
C VAL A 86 16.41 -10.71 -16.95
N THR A 87 17.15 -9.87 -16.23
CA THR A 87 18.51 -10.15 -15.73
C THR A 87 18.47 -10.28 -14.21
N ILE A 88 19.16 -11.27 -13.66
CA ILE A 88 19.20 -11.58 -12.23
C ILE A 88 20.59 -11.29 -11.67
N LEU A 89 20.67 -10.41 -10.67
CA LEU A 89 21.90 -10.09 -9.97
C LEU A 89 21.96 -10.83 -8.62
N ARG A 90 23.09 -11.51 -8.36
CA ARG A 90 23.27 -12.38 -7.17
C ARG A 90 24.44 -11.99 -6.27
N ALA A 91 25.23 -10.98 -6.64
CA ALA A 91 26.51 -10.70 -6.01
C ALA A 91 26.43 -10.08 -4.61
N THR A 92 25.52 -9.11 -4.39
CA THR A 92 25.49 -8.33 -3.14
C THR A 92 24.07 -7.95 -2.71
N ARG A 93 23.89 -7.85 -1.39
CA ARG A 93 22.66 -7.35 -0.75
C ARG A 93 22.77 -5.89 -0.32
N ASN A 94 23.96 -5.30 -0.37
CA ASN A 94 24.15 -3.90 -0.03
C ASN A 94 23.70 -3.03 -1.21
N PRO A 95 22.66 -2.18 -1.06
CA PRO A 95 22.15 -1.31 -2.13
C PRO A 95 23.22 -0.49 -2.86
N ALA A 96 24.28 -0.07 -2.18
CA ALA A 96 25.38 0.75 -2.72
C ALA A 96 26.33 0.00 -3.64
N GLU A 97 26.34 -1.33 -3.58
CA GLU A 97 27.26 -2.19 -4.34
C GLU A 97 26.55 -2.89 -5.50
N ILE A 98 25.23 -2.75 -5.64
CA ILE A 98 24.50 -3.37 -6.73
C ILE A 98 24.91 -2.67 -8.04
N ALA A 99 25.24 -3.45 -9.07
CA ALA A 99 25.72 -2.92 -10.34
C ALA A 99 24.62 -2.26 -11.21
N TRP A 100 23.87 -1.29 -10.67
CA TRP A 100 22.79 -0.63 -11.41
C TRP A 100 23.32 0.18 -12.60
N GLN A 101 24.41 0.92 -12.40
CA GLN A 101 25.06 1.69 -13.46
C GLN A 101 25.48 0.81 -14.63
N ASP A 102 26.20 -0.29 -14.36
CA ASP A 102 26.67 -1.23 -15.38
C ASP A 102 25.51 -1.87 -16.16
N GLN A 103 24.37 -2.07 -15.48
CA GLN A 103 23.16 -2.61 -16.10
C GLN A 103 22.32 -1.56 -16.82
N GLY A 104 22.65 -0.27 -16.71
CA GLY A 104 21.89 0.84 -17.29
C GLY A 104 20.54 1.09 -16.59
N VAL A 105 20.46 0.82 -15.29
CA VAL A 105 19.25 0.99 -14.46
C VAL A 105 19.27 2.36 -13.79
N ARG A 106 18.30 3.22 -14.15
CA ARG A 106 18.12 4.57 -13.58
C ARG A 106 16.97 4.66 -12.57
N LEU A 107 15.97 3.78 -12.68
CA LEU A 107 14.82 3.70 -11.78
C LEU A 107 14.83 2.35 -11.06
N VAL A 108 14.77 2.36 -9.74
CA VAL A 108 14.76 1.16 -8.90
C VAL A 108 13.49 1.10 -8.06
N VAL A 109 12.85 -0.07 -7.99
CA VAL A 109 11.80 -0.38 -7.02
C VAL A 109 12.39 -1.30 -5.95
N ASP A 110 12.51 -0.81 -4.71
CA ASP A 110 12.93 -1.64 -3.58
C ASP A 110 11.72 -2.32 -2.95
N THR A 111 11.72 -3.66 -3.00
CA THR A 111 10.69 -4.53 -2.44
C THR A 111 11.21 -5.42 -1.31
N THR A 112 12.39 -5.09 -0.77
CA THR A 112 13.04 -5.88 0.30
C THR A 112 12.32 -5.74 1.63
N GLY A 113 11.72 -4.56 1.88
CA GLY A 113 11.17 -4.18 3.18
C GLY A 113 12.22 -3.97 4.28
N VAL A 114 13.51 -4.01 3.94
CA VAL A 114 14.63 -3.83 4.88
C VAL A 114 15.05 -2.37 4.93
N PHE A 115 15.22 -1.74 3.77
CA PHE A 115 15.71 -0.38 3.61
C PHE A 115 14.54 0.62 3.58
N THR A 116 14.02 0.96 4.75
CA THR A 116 12.80 1.79 4.88
C THR A 116 13.06 3.20 5.37
N ASP A 117 14.28 3.51 5.79
CA ASP A 117 14.62 4.83 6.35
C ASP A 117 15.17 5.73 5.24
N PRO A 118 14.46 6.81 4.83
CA PRO A 118 14.94 7.72 3.80
C PRO A 118 16.05 8.66 4.31
N THR A 119 16.32 8.72 5.62
CA THR A 119 17.37 9.56 6.19
C THR A 119 18.69 8.82 6.40
N ALA A 120 18.74 7.51 6.15
CA ALA A 120 19.95 6.72 6.35
C ALA A 120 20.98 7.00 5.24
N ASP A 121 22.23 7.22 5.64
CA ASP A 121 23.34 7.49 4.73
C ASP A 121 23.60 6.32 3.77
N ALA A 122 23.99 6.63 2.55
CA ALA A 122 24.17 5.64 1.48
C ALA A 122 25.22 4.57 1.80
N ASP A 123 26.24 4.94 2.60
CA ASP A 123 27.37 4.12 3.03
C ASP A 123 27.14 3.38 4.36
N ALA A 124 25.90 3.41 4.89
CA ALA A 124 25.58 2.72 6.12
C ALA A 124 25.98 1.23 6.04
N ALA A 125 26.71 0.73 7.04
CA ALA A 125 27.32 -0.59 7.03
C ALA A 125 26.34 -1.77 6.80
N LYS A 126 25.04 -1.59 7.06
CA LYS A 126 23.99 -2.60 6.82
C LYS A 126 23.24 -2.41 5.50
N GLY A 127 23.66 -1.44 4.68
CA GLY A 127 22.94 -0.93 3.52
C GLY A 127 21.86 0.09 3.89
N ALA A 128 21.57 0.99 2.96
CA ALA A 128 20.53 2.00 3.06
C ALA A 128 19.79 2.17 1.73
N LEU A 129 18.59 2.74 1.79
CA LEU A 129 17.77 2.97 0.59
C LEU A 129 18.49 3.89 -0.41
N ARG A 130 19.20 4.90 0.11
CA ARG A 130 20.05 5.82 -0.66
C ARG A 130 21.25 5.16 -1.32
N GLY A 131 21.66 3.98 -0.86
CA GLY A 131 22.74 3.21 -1.49
C GLY A 131 22.43 2.92 -2.96
N HIS A 132 21.17 2.69 -3.33
CA HIS A 132 20.81 2.52 -4.74
C HIS A 132 21.22 3.70 -5.63
N MET A 133 21.19 4.92 -5.08
CA MET A 133 21.60 6.12 -5.83
C MET A 133 23.11 6.17 -6.01
N GLN A 134 23.87 5.76 -4.99
CA GLN A 134 25.32 5.60 -5.09
C GLN A 134 25.72 4.55 -6.13
N ALA A 135 24.89 3.50 -6.28
CA ALA A 135 25.05 2.46 -7.29
C ALA A 135 24.65 2.88 -8.72
N GLY A 136 24.16 4.12 -8.91
CA GLY A 136 23.83 4.69 -10.23
C GLY A 136 22.35 4.88 -10.51
N ALA A 137 21.44 4.55 -9.58
CA ALA A 137 20.04 4.90 -9.73
C ALA A 137 19.81 6.41 -9.54
N GLU A 138 18.88 6.99 -10.26
CA GLU A 138 18.49 8.40 -10.10
C GLU A 138 17.23 8.55 -9.23
N LYS A 139 16.33 7.57 -9.32
CA LYS A 139 15.10 7.52 -8.53
C LYS A 139 14.91 6.13 -7.92
N VAL A 140 14.39 6.11 -6.70
CA VAL A 140 14.11 4.90 -5.94
C VAL A 140 12.69 4.96 -5.41
N ILE A 141 11.88 3.96 -5.77
CA ILE A 141 10.54 3.74 -5.23
C ILE A 141 10.62 2.64 -4.18
N LEU A 142 10.20 2.91 -2.96
CA LEU A 142 10.07 1.94 -1.89
C LEU A 142 8.64 1.38 -1.87
N SER A 143 8.49 0.05 -1.94
CA SER A 143 7.20 -0.65 -1.85
C SER A 143 6.70 -0.80 -0.40
N ALA A 144 6.92 0.22 0.43
CA ALA A 144 6.53 0.29 1.83
C ALA A 144 6.53 1.74 2.32
N PRO A 145 5.87 2.03 3.47
CA PRO A 145 5.98 3.32 4.13
C PRO A 145 7.42 3.58 4.59
N PHE A 146 7.86 4.83 4.47
CA PHE A 146 9.09 5.28 5.12
C PHE A 146 9.03 5.12 6.65
N LYS A 147 10.15 4.73 7.25
CA LYS A 147 10.32 4.55 8.70
C LYS A 147 11.61 5.24 9.15
N ILE A 148 11.48 6.50 9.51
CA ILE A 148 12.57 7.28 10.12
C ILE A 148 12.83 6.74 11.53
N LYS A 149 14.01 6.17 11.76
CA LYS A 149 14.37 5.53 13.03
C LYS A 149 14.90 6.52 14.07
N SER A 150 15.56 7.58 13.61
CA SER A 150 16.15 8.60 14.46
C SER A 150 15.08 9.59 14.94
N LYS A 151 15.00 9.79 16.26
CA LYS A 151 14.08 10.78 16.83
C LYS A 151 14.50 12.20 16.42
N GLY A 152 13.52 13.04 16.07
CA GLY A 152 13.74 14.45 15.74
C GLY A 152 14.21 14.70 14.30
N LEU A 153 14.28 13.68 13.44
CA LEU A 153 14.46 13.86 12.01
C LEU A 153 13.10 13.87 11.30
N ASP A 154 12.94 14.86 10.43
CA ASP A 154 11.80 14.98 9.53
C ASP A 154 12.06 14.29 8.18
N MET A 155 11.01 14.22 7.36
CA MET A 155 11.13 13.72 5.99
C MET A 155 12.17 14.55 5.22
N PRO A 156 13.18 13.94 4.60
CA PRO A 156 14.12 14.67 3.74
C PRO A 156 13.39 15.40 2.62
N ASN A 157 13.93 16.54 2.19
CA ASN A 157 13.32 17.35 1.14
C ASN A 157 13.21 16.62 -0.20
N ASP A 158 14.06 15.63 -0.48
CA ASP A 158 14.04 14.82 -1.70
C ASP A 158 13.21 13.53 -1.58
N ALA A 159 12.51 13.35 -0.44
CA ALA A 159 11.69 12.18 -0.15
C ALA A 159 10.19 12.53 -0.07
N ILE A 160 9.35 11.70 -0.68
CA ILE A 160 7.89 11.88 -0.67
C ILE A 160 7.14 10.56 -0.57
N THR A 161 5.99 10.56 0.10
CA THR A 161 5.00 9.47 0.04
C THR A 161 3.89 9.86 -0.92
N THR A 162 3.61 9.03 -1.92
CA THR A 162 2.58 9.32 -2.93
C THR A 162 1.74 8.09 -3.23
N ILE A 163 0.47 8.32 -3.52
CA ILE A 163 -0.49 7.31 -3.95
C ILE A 163 -1.16 7.85 -5.22
N MET A 164 -1.05 7.07 -6.31
CA MET A 164 -1.72 7.37 -7.57
C MET A 164 -3.21 7.65 -7.32
N GLY A 165 -3.76 8.66 -7.98
CA GLY A 165 -5.13 9.15 -7.91
C GLY A 165 -5.54 9.79 -6.59
N ILE A 166 -4.60 10.07 -5.68
CA ILE A 166 -4.87 10.71 -4.38
C ILE A 166 -4.06 12.01 -4.21
N ASN A 167 -2.74 11.94 -4.38
CA ASN A 167 -1.82 13.06 -4.15
C ASN A 167 -0.62 13.10 -5.11
N GLU A 168 -0.77 12.51 -6.29
CA GLU A 168 0.28 12.41 -7.30
C GLU A 168 0.80 13.77 -7.79
N GLU A 169 -0.02 14.80 -7.71
CA GLU A 169 0.33 16.20 -7.99
C GLU A 169 1.37 16.77 -7.01
N MET A 170 1.52 16.16 -5.81
CA MET A 170 2.55 16.55 -4.85
C MET A 170 3.94 16.09 -5.28
N TYR A 171 4.06 15.13 -6.21
CA TYR A 171 5.34 14.65 -6.70
C TYR A 171 5.97 15.66 -7.67
N ASN A 172 7.20 16.09 -7.37
CA ASN A 172 8.01 16.95 -8.23
C ASN A 172 9.21 16.16 -8.79
N PRO A 173 9.27 15.88 -10.11
CA PRO A 173 10.37 15.12 -10.72
C PRO A 173 11.76 15.73 -10.53
N GLY A 174 11.87 17.06 -10.47
CA GLY A 174 13.15 17.75 -10.31
C GLY A 174 13.66 17.78 -8.87
N LYS A 175 12.82 17.42 -7.89
CA LYS A 175 13.14 17.48 -6.46
C LYS A 175 13.15 16.10 -5.80
N HIS A 176 12.16 15.26 -6.09
CA HIS A 176 11.95 14.02 -5.36
C HIS A 176 12.65 12.85 -6.04
N SER A 177 13.60 12.24 -5.33
CA SER A 177 14.38 11.08 -5.78
C SER A 177 14.08 9.82 -4.98
N LEU A 178 13.56 9.96 -3.75
CA LEU A 178 13.06 8.86 -2.94
C LEU A 178 11.54 8.93 -2.86
N ILE A 179 10.87 7.88 -3.29
CA ILE A 179 9.42 7.82 -3.35
C ILE A 179 8.96 6.63 -2.50
N SER A 180 8.03 6.83 -1.59
CA SER A 180 7.32 5.74 -0.90
C SER A 180 5.98 5.53 -1.56
N ALA A 181 5.70 4.30 -2.00
CA ALA A 181 4.39 3.87 -2.48
C ALA A 181 3.42 3.52 -1.33
N ALA A 182 3.63 4.10 -0.15
CA ALA A 182 2.87 3.85 1.07
C ALA A 182 2.72 2.34 1.39
N SER A 183 1.60 1.94 1.99
CA SER A 183 1.22 0.53 2.22
C SER A 183 -0.13 0.23 1.59
N CYS A 184 -0.40 -1.04 1.32
CA CYS A 184 -1.69 -1.52 0.80
C CYS A 184 -2.91 -1.01 1.59
N THR A 185 -2.85 -1.01 2.92
CA THR A 185 -3.92 -0.46 3.77
C THR A 185 -4.05 1.06 3.62
N THR A 186 -2.95 1.81 3.54
CA THR A 186 -3.00 3.27 3.36
C THR A 186 -3.57 3.63 1.99
N THR A 187 -3.19 2.86 0.95
CA THR A 187 -3.75 2.98 -0.40
C THR A 187 -5.26 2.80 -0.38
N CYS A 188 -5.77 1.66 0.10
CA CYS A 188 -7.22 1.42 0.18
C CYS A 188 -7.93 2.50 1.01
N LEU A 189 -7.41 2.84 2.19
CA LEU A 189 -8.00 3.83 3.08
C LEU A 189 -8.08 5.23 2.45
N SER A 190 -7.05 5.64 1.70
CA SER A 190 -7.03 6.95 1.03
C SER A 190 -8.18 7.06 0.04
N TYR A 191 -8.45 5.99 -0.69
CA TYR A 191 -9.59 5.89 -1.61
C TYR A 191 -10.95 5.81 -0.91
N MET A 192 -11.01 5.34 0.34
CA MET A 192 -12.24 5.42 1.12
C MET A 192 -12.50 6.83 1.67
N ILE A 193 -11.44 7.57 2.01
CA ILE A 193 -11.55 8.86 2.71
C ILE A 193 -11.66 10.04 1.73
N LYS A 194 -10.81 10.09 0.70
CA LYS A 194 -10.72 11.21 -0.25
C LYS A 194 -12.08 11.58 -0.88
N PRO A 195 -12.90 10.65 -1.40
CA PRO A 195 -14.19 11.00 -1.99
C PRO A 195 -15.16 11.64 -1.00
N LEU A 196 -15.19 11.14 0.23
CA LEU A 196 -16.03 11.70 1.30
C LEU A 196 -15.58 13.10 1.67
N MET A 197 -14.27 13.30 1.80
CA MET A 197 -13.71 14.62 2.12
C MET A 197 -13.98 15.65 1.04
N GLU A 198 -13.84 15.28 -0.23
CA GLU A 198 -14.09 16.19 -1.36
C GLU A 198 -15.57 16.59 -1.48
N LYS A 199 -16.52 15.68 -1.17
CA LYS A 199 -17.95 15.98 -1.26
C LYS A 199 -18.52 16.64 -0.01
N ILE A 200 -18.18 16.10 1.17
CA ILE A 200 -18.82 16.47 2.44
C ILE A 200 -18.06 17.61 3.13
N GLY A 201 -16.76 17.74 2.87
CA GLY A 201 -15.86 18.68 3.54
C GLY A 201 -15.12 18.03 4.71
N ALA A 202 -13.84 18.37 4.86
CA ALA A 202 -12.99 17.86 5.94
C ALA A 202 -13.46 18.31 7.33
N ASP A 203 -14.02 19.51 7.41
CA ASP A 203 -14.56 20.15 8.61
C ASP A 203 -15.76 19.40 9.20
N LYS A 204 -16.52 18.69 8.36
CA LYS A 204 -17.64 17.86 8.82
C LYS A 204 -17.19 16.51 9.36
N ILE A 205 -15.96 16.07 9.15
CA ILE A 205 -15.47 14.80 9.69
C ILE A 205 -14.92 15.06 11.11
N LEU A 206 -15.74 14.82 12.12
CA LEU A 206 -15.39 15.08 13.52
C LEU A 206 -14.32 14.11 14.02
N SER A 207 -14.46 12.83 13.65
CA SER A 207 -13.48 11.79 13.94
C SER A 207 -13.70 10.59 13.04
N ALA A 208 -12.67 9.77 12.91
CA ALA A 208 -12.75 8.51 12.21
C ALA A 208 -11.94 7.43 12.92
N SER A 209 -12.33 6.18 12.72
CA SER A 209 -11.56 5.03 13.17
C SER A 209 -11.65 3.93 12.14
N MET A 210 -10.62 3.12 12.03
CA MET A 210 -10.68 1.95 11.16
C MET A 210 -10.03 0.72 11.77
N VAL A 211 -10.57 -0.42 11.39
CA VAL A 211 -9.97 -1.73 11.61
C VAL A 211 -9.72 -2.35 10.25
N THR A 212 -8.49 -2.75 9.97
CA THR A 212 -8.23 -3.61 8.82
C THR A 212 -8.19 -5.08 9.23
N VAL A 213 -9.12 -5.86 8.68
CA VAL A 213 -9.06 -7.33 8.71
C VAL A 213 -8.18 -7.75 7.54
N HIS A 214 -6.95 -8.12 7.85
CA HIS A 214 -5.88 -8.19 6.88
C HIS A 214 -5.40 -9.64 6.72
N ALA A 215 -5.25 -10.07 5.47
CA ALA A 215 -4.67 -11.35 5.13
C ALA A 215 -3.25 -11.53 5.67
N ALA A 216 -2.80 -12.79 5.69
CA ALA A 216 -1.46 -13.16 6.12
C ALA A 216 -0.38 -12.47 5.26
N THR A 217 0.80 -12.23 5.85
CA THR A 217 1.96 -11.70 5.13
C THR A 217 3.20 -12.51 5.50
N GLY A 218 4.31 -12.32 4.78
CA GLY A 218 5.58 -12.99 5.09
C GLY A 218 6.20 -12.62 6.45
N SER A 219 5.62 -11.67 7.19
CA SER A 219 6.10 -11.29 8.52
C SER A 219 5.55 -12.18 9.65
N GLN A 220 4.41 -12.85 9.45
CA GLN A 220 3.85 -13.79 10.41
C GLN A 220 4.49 -15.17 10.31
N GLN A 221 4.35 -15.99 11.36
CA GLN A 221 4.97 -17.30 11.43
C GLN A 221 3.97 -18.42 11.09
N VAL A 222 4.43 -19.45 10.40
CA VAL A 222 3.62 -20.65 10.11
C VAL A 222 3.31 -21.40 11.39
N LEU A 223 4.32 -21.57 12.25
CA LEU A 223 4.21 -22.18 13.58
C LEU A 223 4.76 -21.21 14.62
N ASP A 224 4.43 -21.45 15.89
CA ASP A 224 4.92 -20.65 17.01
C ASP A 224 6.46 -20.60 17.00
N ARG A 225 7.03 -19.40 17.12
CA ARG A 225 8.49 -19.17 17.07
C ARG A 225 8.95 -18.23 18.17
N LEU A 226 10.16 -18.42 18.69
CA LEU A 226 10.75 -17.48 19.65
C LEU A 226 10.82 -16.03 19.10
N PRO A 227 10.47 -15.03 19.92
CA PRO A 227 10.60 -13.62 19.56
C PRO A 227 12.08 -13.24 19.38
N LYS A 228 12.32 -12.25 18.53
CA LYS A 228 13.62 -11.60 18.44
C LYS A 228 13.84 -10.75 19.69
N ALA A 229 15.10 -10.56 20.09
CA ALA A 229 15.46 -9.64 21.16
C ALA A 229 14.85 -8.24 20.92
N GLY A 230 14.22 -7.67 21.95
CA GLY A 230 13.56 -6.36 21.88
C GLY A 230 12.19 -6.34 21.20
N ALA A 231 11.62 -7.49 20.83
CA ALA A 231 10.25 -7.54 20.30
C ALA A 231 9.23 -7.14 21.38
N VAL A 232 8.41 -6.14 21.07
CA VAL A 232 7.36 -5.64 21.98
C VAL A 232 6.02 -6.34 21.73
N ASP A 233 5.71 -6.66 20.47
CA ASP A 233 4.48 -7.38 20.10
C ASP A 233 4.75 -8.87 19.90
N LEU A 234 4.53 -9.65 20.97
CA LEU A 234 4.77 -11.10 20.99
C LEU A 234 3.67 -11.90 20.26
N ARG A 235 2.56 -11.28 19.85
CA ARG A 235 1.47 -11.99 19.18
C ARG A 235 1.87 -12.44 17.77
N LYS A 236 2.76 -11.69 17.12
CA LYS A 236 3.30 -11.97 15.77
C LYS A 236 4.15 -13.24 15.69
N ASN A 237 4.50 -13.79 16.85
CA ASN A 237 5.25 -15.03 16.99
C ASN A 237 4.37 -16.27 16.98
N ARG A 238 3.04 -16.12 17.07
CA ARG A 238 2.07 -17.22 17.04
C ARG A 238 1.73 -17.61 15.61
N SER A 239 1.34 -18.87 15.41
CA SER A 239 0.94 -19.42 14.11
C SER A 239 -0.19 -18.61 13.45
N ILE A 240 0.01 -18.23 12.19
CA ILE A 240 -1.01 -17.51 11.40
C ILE A 240 -2.14 -18.42 10.92
N LEU A 241 -1.95 -19.74 10.86
CA LEU A 241 -2.91 -20.67 10.25
C LEU A 241 -4.19 -20.86 11.08
N ASN A 242 -4.14 -20.56 12.37
CA ASN A 242 -5.22 -20.86 13.31
C ASN A 242 -5.47 -19.75 14.34
N ASN A 243 -4.96 -18.54 14.11
CA ASN A 243 -5.16 -17.41 15.01
C ASN A 243 -5.70 -16.17 14.30
N ILE A 244 -6.46 -15.40 15.07
CA ILE A 244 -6.77 -14.00 14.78
C ILE A 244 -5.77 -13.15 15.57
N ILE A 245 -4.87 -12.43 14.89
CA ILE A 245 -3.73 -11.76 15.52
C ILE A 245 -3.91 -10.25 15.46
N LEU A 246 -4.16 -9.63 16.61
CA LEU A 246 -4.20 -8.18 16.75
C LEU A 246 -2.80 -7.56 16.56
N THR A 247 -2.70 -6.42 15.89
CA THR A 247 -1.46 -5.64 15.72
C THR A 247 -1.78 -4.17 15.46
N THR A 248 -0.84 -3.30 15.82
CA THR A 248 -0.91 -1.90 15.41
C THR A 248 -0.64 -1.75 13.91
N THR A 249 -1.10 -0.64 13.35
CA THR A 249 -0.84 -0.22 11.97
C THR A 249 -0.40 1.25 11.92
N GLY A 250 0.47 1.58 10.98
CA GLY A 250 0.91 2.96 10.74
C GLY A 250 0.01 3.75 9.78
N ALA A 251 -1.08 3.14 9.30
CA ALA A 251 -1.93 3.71 8.26
C ALA A 251 -2.49 5.09 8.62
N ALA A 252 -2.84 5.33 9.91
CA ALA A 252 -3.29 6.64 10.37
C ALA A 252 -2.26 7.74 10.14
N LYS A 253 -1.01 7.52 10.57
CA LYS A 253 0.09 8.46 10.39
C LYS A 253 0.48 8.60 8.90
N ALA A 254 0.37 7.53 8.13
CA ALA A 254 0.67 7.56 6.70
C ALA A 254 -0.39 8.31 5.90
N LEU A 255 -1.66 8.23 6.31
CA LEU A 255 -2.77 8.92 5.65
C LEU A 255 -2.59 10.44 5.67
N SER A 256 -2.12 11.01 6.77
CA SER A 256 -1.84 12.46 6.84
C SER A 256 -0.68 12.93 5.95
N LEU A 257 0.16 12.02 5.44
CA LEU A 257 1.21 12.37 4.48
C LEU A 257 0.67 12.52 3.05
N VAL A 258 -0.47 11.89 2.76
CA VAL A 258 -1.10 11.86 1.42
C VAL A 258 -2.40 12.65 1.36
N ILE A 259 -3.07 12.84 2.50
CA ILE A 259 -4.24 13.70 2.67
C ILE A 259 -3.99 14.58 3.91
N PRO A 260 -3.31 15.73 3.75
CA PRO A 260 -2.84 16.56 4.87
C PRO A 260 -3.93 16.98 5.87
N GLU A 261 -5.16 17.18 5.40
CA GLU A 261 -6.33 17.54 6.20
C GLU A 261 -6.67 16.47 7.26
N MET A 262 -6.25 15.21 7.06
CA MET A 262 -6.41 14.16 8.05
C MET A 262 -5.56 14.38 9.30
N ALA A 263 -4.57 15.29 9.27
CA ALA A 263 -3.78 15.65 10.45
C ALA A 263 -4.61 16.37 11.53
N SER A 264 -5.69 17.07 11.14
CA SER A 264 -6.60 17.75 12.08
C SER A 264 -7.77 16.90 12.55
N ILE A 265 -7.97 15.71 11.95
CA ILE A 265 -9.08 14.82 12.27
C ILE A 265 -8.60 13.75 13.25
N GLY A 266 -9.31 13.58 14.37
CA GLY A 266 -9.01 12.52 15.32
C GLY A 266 -9.19 11.15 14.66
N PHE A 267 -8.07 10.46 14.39
CA PHE A 267 -8.07 9.21 13.64
C PHE A 267 -7.38 8.05 14.37
N MET A 268 -8.09 6.93 14.54
CA MET A 268 -7.56 5.70 15.11
C MET A 268 -7.49 4.59 14.05
N ALA A 269 -6.42 3.79 14.05
CA ALA A 269 -6.26 2.71 13.11
C ALA A 269 -5.71 1.45 13.79
N GLU A 270 -6.41 0.33 13.60
CA GLU A 270 -6.05 -0.98 14.14
C GLU A 270 -5.97 -2.03 13.02
N SER A 271 -5.27 -3.13 13.29
CA SER A 271 -5.16 -4.23 12.35
C SER A 271 -5.36 -5.59 13.04
N VAL A 272 -6.10 -6.45 12.34
CA VAL A 272 -6.40 -7.82 12.75
C VAL A 272 -5.92 -8.73 11.63
N ARG A 273 -5.00 -9.66 11.91
CA ARG A 273 -4.52 -10.63 10.93
C ARG A 273 -5.34 -11.91 10.99
N ILE A 274 -5.71 -12.45 9.83
CA ILE A 274 -6.53 -13.66 9.70
C ILE A 274 -5.86 -14.69 8.77
N PRO A 275 -6.23 -15.99 8.87
CA PRO A 275 -5.67 -17.07 8.05
C PRO A 275 -6.21 -17.08 6.60
N THR A 276 -6.07 -15.95 5.89
CA THR A 276 -6.34 -15.86 4.44
C THR A 276 -5.05 -15.53 3.69
N SER A 277 -4.91 -15.99 2.45
CA SER A 277 -3.69 -15.84 1.65
C SER A 277 -3.53 -14.43 1.07
N SER A 278 -4.62 -13.85 0.60
CA SER A 278 -4.75 -12.43 0.30
C SER A 278 -6.23 -12.04 0.46
N GLY A 279 -6.55 -10.80 0.13
CA GLY A 279 -7.88 -10.24 0.23
C GLY A 279 -8.17 -9.74 1.63
N SER A 280 -8.09 -8.43 1.78
CA SER A 280 -8.23 -7.71 3.04
C SER A 280 -9.41 -6.75 2.99
N LEU A 281 -9.89 -6.36 4.16
CA LEU A 281 -11.04 -5.48 4.35
C LEU A 281 -10.65 -4.35 5.30
N ILE A 282 -11.11 -3.14 5.01
CA ILE A 282 -11.15 -2.02 5.95
C ILE A 282 -12.60 -1.83 6.38
N ILE A 283 -12.81 -1.78 7.68
CA ILE A 283 -14.05 -1.32 8.31
C ILE A 283 -13.77 0.10 8.78
N LEU A 284 -14.29 1.09 8.06
CA LEU A 284 -14.12 2.51 8.35
C LEU A 284 -15.36 3.01 9.08
N VAL A 285 -15.17 3.54 10.29
CA VAL A 285 -16.19 4.21 11.07
C VAL A 285 -15.91 5.70 11.07
N LEU A 286 -16.92 6.50 10.70
CA LEU A 286 -16.84 7.95 10.61
C LEU A 286 -17.89 8.57 11.52
N ASN A 287 -17.54 9.66 12.20
CA ASN A 287 -18.49 10.52 12.87
C ASN A 287 -18.55 11.84 12.11
N LEU A 288 -19.69 12.07 11.46
CA LEU A 288 -19.92 13.22 10.60
C LEU A 288 -20.81 14.22 11.33
N GLN A 289 -20.39 15.49 11.40
CA GLN A 289 -21.26 16.57 11.85
C GLN A 289 -22.41 16.71 10.85
N ASP A 290 -23.64 16.75 11.38
CA ASP A 290 -24.83 16.62 10.57
C ASP A 290 -25.97 17.54 11.04
N ASP A 291 -27.12 17.44 10.36
CA ASP A 291 -28.39 18.08 10.72
C ASP A 291 -29.47 16.99 10.94
N LEU A 292 -30.29 17.13 11.98
CA LEU A 292 -31.41 16.20 12.23
C LEU A 292 -32.54 16.35 11.22
N GLU A 293 -32.69 17.52 10.59
CA GLU A 293 -33.74 17.75 9.59
C GLU A 293 -33.42 17.06 8.26
N SER A 294 -32.13 16.92 7.94
CA SER A 294 -31.66 16.28 6.70
C SER A 294 -30.41 15.44 6.95
N PRO A 295 -30.54 14.33 7.70
CA PRO A 295 -29.39 13.52 8.07
C PRO A 295 -28.80 12.84 6.84
N ILE A 296 -27.47 12.72 6.82
CA ILE A 296 -26.71 11.92 5.86
C ILE A 296 -27.17 10.47 5.96
N LYS A 297 -27.66 9.93 4.85
CA LYS A 297 -28.12 8.55 4.74
C LYS A 297 -27.10 7.72 3.97
N ARG A 298 -27.25 6.41 4.11
CA ARG A 298 -26.56 5.39 3.30
C ARG A 298 -26.48 5.75 1.81
N ASN A 299 -27.60 6.17 1.21
CA ASN A 299 -27.63 6.47 -0.23
C ASN A 299 -26.75 7.68 -0.58
N ASP A 300 -26.64 8.67 0.30
CA ASP A 300 -25.79 9.85 0.08
C ASP A 300 -24.32 9.44 0.04
N ILE A 301 -23.89 8.61 1.02
CA ILE A 301 -22.53 8.05 1.07
C ILE A 301 -22.25 7.16 -0.16
N ASN A 302 -23.18 6.28 -0.51
CA ASN A 302 -23.01 5.39 -1.66
C ASN A 302 -22.94 6.19 -2.97
N ASN A 303 -23.72 7.25 -3.13
CA ASN A 303 -23.69 8.10 -4.31
C ASN A 303 -22.36 8.82 -4.47
N ILE A 304 -21.72 9.26 -3.38
CA ILE A 304 -20.37 9.83 -3.42
C ILE A 304 -19.38 8.86 -4.05
N TYR A 305 -19.37 7.60 -3.58
CA TYR A 305 -18.46 6.60 -4.12
C TYR A 305 -18.81 6.20 -5.56
N LYS A 306 -20.10 6.09 -5.90
CA LYS A 306 -20.56 5.85 -7.28
C LYS A 306 -20.07 6.95 -8.22
N GLU A 307 -20.24 8.21 -7.85
CA GLU A 307 -19.80 9.38 -8.62
C GLU A 307 -18.26 9.43 -8.76
N TYR A 308 -17.53 9.10 -7.69
CA TYR A 308 -16.07 9.08 -7.73
C TYR A 308 -15.55 7.95 -8.64
N ALA A 309 -16.19 6.78 -8.60
CA ALA A 309 -15.83 5.61 -9.42
C ALA A 309 -16.00 5.84 -10.92
N THR A 310 -16.81 6.82 -11.37
CA THR A 310 -16.97 7.09 -12.81
C THR A 310 -15.78 7.86 -13.42
N HIS A 311 -14.96 8.51 -12.60
CA HIS A 311 -13.83 9.32 -13.07
C HIS A 311 -12.48 8.85 -12.50
N ASN A 312 -12.47 8.01 -11.47
CA ASN A 312 -11.26 7.43 -10.92
C ASN A 312 -11.30 5.90 -11.01
N ASN A 313 -10.50 5.37 -11.94
CA ASN A 313 -10.47 3.94 -12.24
C ASN A 313 -9.96 3.08 -11.09
N TYR A 314 -9.33 3.65 -10.06
CA TYR A 314 -8.80 2.89 -8.91
C TYR A 314 -9.82 2.70 -7.78
N LEU A 315 -11.00 3.34 -7.86
CA LEU A 315 -12.10 3.06 -6.93
C LEU A 315 -13.20 2.33 -7.66
N LEU A 316 -13.57 1.16 -7.16
CA LEU A 316 -14.75 0.45 -7.62
C LEU A 316 -15.85 0.54 -6.57
N PHE A 317 -17.08 0.74 -7.03
CA PHE A 317 -18.26 0.62 -6.19
C PHE A 317 -19.00 -0.68 -6.53
N SER A 318 -19.30 -1.49 -5.52
CA SER A 318 -19.97 -2.79 -5.69
C SER A 318 -21.27 -2.84 -4.89
N GLU A 319 -22.34 -3.34 -5.51
CA GLU A 319 -23.61 -3.69 -4.84
C GLU A 319 -23.77 -5.21 -4.66
N ASN A 320 -22.74 -5.97 -5.06
CA ASN A 320 -22.70 -7.42 -4.88
C ASN A 320 -22.39 -7.77 -3.42
N GLN A 321 -22.76 -8.96 -2.98
CA GLN A 321 -22.39 -9.47 -1.64
C GLN A 321 -21.01 -10.10 -1.70
N ASN A 322 -19.96 -9.28 -1.68
CA ASN A 322 -18.59 -9.77 -1.91
C ASN A 322 -18.03 -10.48 -0.67
N VAL A 323 -17.18 -11.47 -0.91
CA VAL A 323 -16.27 -12.06 0.07
C VAL A 323 -14.82 -11.85 -0.34
N SER A 324 -13.86 -12.18 0.53
CA SER A 324 -12.43 -11.88 0.31
C SER A 324 -11.85 -12.52 -0.97
N SER A 325 -12.41 -13.63 -1.45
CA SER A 325 -11.97 -14.29 -2.68
C SER A 325 -12.35 -13.52 -3.94
N ASP A 326 -13.43 -12.74 -3.91
CA ASP A 326 -14.01 -12.11 -5.10
C ASP A 326 -13.16 -10.93 -5.61
N ILE A 327 -12.28 -10.40 -4.74
CA ILE A 327 -11.42 -9.27 -5.05
C ILE A 327 -10.00 -9.69 -5.47
N LEU A 328 -9.68 -10.99 -5.41
CA LEU A 328 -8.33 -11.48 -5.70
C LEU A 328 -7.97 -11.36 -7.18
N GLY A 329 -6.78 -10.82 -7.45
CA GLY A 329 -6.17 -10.83 -8.78
C GLY A 329 -6.90 -10.00 -9.85
N SER A 330 -7.95 -9.27 -9.49
CA SER A 330 -8.64 -8.33 -10.38
C SER A 330 -7.87 -7.00 -10.42
N PRO A 331 -7.21 -6.66 -11.54
CA PRO A 331 -6.23 -5.57 -11.59
C PRO A 331 -6.87 -4.21 -11.81
N ALA A 332 -7.86 -3.86 -10.99
CA ALA A 332 -8.71 -2.71 -11.24
C ALA A 332 -8.79 -1.72 -10.09
N ALA A 333 -8.54 -2.10 -8.83
CA ALA A 333 -8.95 -1.26 -7.70
C ALA A 333 -7.90 -1.11 -6.60
N ALA A 334 -7.62 0.13 -6.21
CA ALA A 334 -7.08 0.47 -4.90
C ALA A 334 -8.06 0.13 -3.77
N ALA A 335 -9.36 0.34 -4.01
CA ALA A 335 -10.44 -0.02 -3.09
C ALA A 335 -11.70 -0.45 -3.84
N VAL A 336 -12.35 -1.51 -3.36
CA VAL A 336 -13.71 -1.90 -3.76
C VAL A 336 -14.65 -1.59 -2.61
N ILE A 337 -15.50 -0.57 -2.77
CA ILE A 337 -16.48 -0.15 -1.78
C ILE A 337 -17.67 -1.12 -1.80
N GLU A 338 -17.95 -1.72 -0.64
CA GLU A 338 -19.09 -2.61 -0.43
C GLU A 338 -20.34 -1.79 -0.08
N GLY A 339 -21.04 -1.35 -1.13
CA GLY A 339 -22.21 -0.49 -1.02
C GLY A 339 -23.42 -1.18 -0.41
N LYS A 340 -23.44 -2.53 -0.35
CA LYS A 340 -24.57 -3.26 0.25
C LYS A 340 -24.58 -3.22 1.77
N GLU A 341 -23.43 -3.00 2.39
CA GLU A 341 -23.24 -2.98 3.85
C GLU A 341 -22.93 -1.59 4.42
N THR A 342 -23.04 -0.52 3.65
CA THR A 342 -22.95 0.84 4.22
C THR A 342 -24.08 1.07 5.22
N HIS A 343 -23.72 1.45 6.45
CA HIS A 343 -24.67 1.73 7.55
C HIS A 343 -24.51 3.17 8.04
N THR A 344 -25.62 3.82 8.37
CA THR A 344 -25.64 5.17 8.94
C THR A 344 -26.58 5.24 10.13
N ARG A 345 -26.20 5.94 11.20
CA ARG A 345 -27.04 6.21 12.35
C ARG A 345 -26.81 7.63 12.86
N THR A 346 -27.85 8.44 12.84
CA THR A 346 -27.83 9.81 13.37
C THR A 346 -28.29 9.85 14.81
N ALA A 347 -27.57 10.57 15.66
CA ALA A 347 -27.96 10.84 17.04
C ALA A 347 -27.33 12.17 17.51
N ASN A 348 -27.91 12.76 18.55
CA ASN A 348 -27.25 13.87 19.24
C ASN A 348 -26.15 13.36 20.17
N ILE A 349 -24.96 13.92 20.06
CA ILE A 349 -23.94 13.84 21.10
C ILE A 349 -24.09 15.05 22.03
N GLN A 350 -23.90 14.82 23.33
CA GLN A 350 -23.94 15.89 24.33
C GLN A 350 -22.53 16.40 24.61
N VAL A 351 -22.28 17.65 24.24
CA VAL A 351 -21.01 18.34 24.50
C VAL A 351 -21.18 19.22 25.72
N ASN A 352 -20.43 18.93 26.78
CA ASN A 352 -20.44 19.73 28.00
C ASN A 352 -19.41 20.86 27.91
N LEU A 353 -19.88 22.06 27.59
CA LEU A 353 -19.06 23.26 27.39
C LEU A 353 -18.40 23.74 28.69
N ALA A 354 -18.90 23.37 29.88
CA ALA A 354 -18.23 23.67 31.14
C ALA A 354 -16.89 22.92 31.32
N LYS A 355 -16.65 21.87 30.52
CA LYS A 355 -15.37 21.15 30.47
C LYS A 355 -14.41 21.72 29.41
N VAL A 356 -14.87 22.66 28.61
CA VAL A 356 -14.06 23.34 27.58
C VAL A 356 -13.60 24.67 28.16
N LYS A 357 -12.39 25.13 27.82
CA LYS A 357 -11.97 26.52 28.11
C LYS A 357 -12.70 27.50 27.20
N ALA A 358 -14.03 27.50 27.27
CA ALA A 358 -14.87 28.38 26.46
C ALA A 358 -15.05 29.71 27.20
N GLU A 359 -14.35 30.74 26.75
CA GLU A 359 -14.49 32.12 27.26
C GLU A 359 -15.85 32.75 26.90
N SER A 360 -16.67 32.05 26.12
CA SER A 360 -17.86 32.58 25.43
C SER A 360 -19.21 32.09 25.95
N LEU A 361 -19.26 31.31 27.03
CA LEU A 361 -20.54 30.89 27.62
C LEU A 361 -21.22 32.08 28.33
N ALA A 362 -22.38 32.49 27.84
CA ALA A 362 -23.21 33.48 28.52
C ALA A 362 -23.63 32.98 29.92
N ALA A 363 -23.60 33.87 30.91
CA ALA A 363 -24.01 33.54 32.27
C ALA A 363 -25.46 33.05 32.30
N GLY A 364 -25.68 31.84 32.82
CA GLY A 364 -27.01 31.20 32.92
C GLY A 364 -27.42 30.31 31.76
N ALA A 365 -26.59 30.17 30.71
CA ALA A 365 -26.85 29.21 29.63
C ALA A 365 -26.66 27.76 30.09
N ASP A 366 -27.45 26.82 29.54
CA ASP A 366 -27.21 25.38 29.71
C ASP A 366 -25.84 25.03 29.12
N PRO A 367 -24.90 24.47 29.90
CA PRO A 367 -23.60 24.09 29.39
C PRO A 367 -23.63 22.89 28.44
N ILE A 368 -24.77 22.20 28.30
CA ILE A 368 -24.91 21.04 27.41
C ILE A 368 -25.37 21.48 26.02
N LEU A 369 -24.48 21.35 25.04
CA LEU A 369 -24.81 21.50 23.63
C LEU A 369 -25.15 20.12 23.03
N ASN A 370 -26.30 20.01 22.39
CA ASN A 370 -26.66 18.84 21.60
C ASN A 370 -26.17 19.04 20.16
N VAL A 371 -25.20 18.23 19.73
CA VAL A 371 -24.63 18.28 18.39
C VAL A 371 -25.12 17.07 17.61
N PRO A 372 -25.87 17.24 16.50
CA PRO A 372 -26.25 16.13 15.66
C PRO A 372 -25.03 15.54 14.97
N VAL A 373 -24.89 14.22 15.06
CA VAL A 373 -23.80 13.47 14.46
C VAL A 373 -24.37 12.23 13.78
N THR A 374 -23.99 12.04 12.52
CA THR A 374 -24.18 10.78 11.82
C THR A 374 -22.94 9.93 11.96
N GLN A 375 -23.10 8.79 12.62
CA GLN A 375 -22.11 7.73 12.58
C GLN A 375 -22.33 6.89 11.32
N ALA A 376 -21.30 6.76 10.50
CA ALA A 376 -21.31 5.92 9.31
C ALA A 376 -20.30 4.78 9.42
N VAL A 377 -20.65 3.61 8.88
CA VAL A 377 -19.74 2.47 8.70
C VAL A 377 -19.67 2.16 7.22
N VAL A 378 -18.45 2.21 6.67
CA VAL A 378 -18.14 1.93 5.26
C VAL A 378 -17.13 0.81 5.18
N TYR A 379 -17.33 -0.10 4.24
CA TYR A 379 -16.51 -1.29 4.03
C TYR A 379 -15.74 -1.17 2.71
N GLY A 380 -14.43 -1.35 2.77
CA GLY A 380 -13.54 -1.27 1.61
C GLY A 380 -12.67 -2.51 1.48
N TRP A 381 -12.89 -3.30 0.44
CA TRP A 381 -12.07 -4.46 0.11
C TRP A 381 -10.84 -4.06 -0.69
N TYR A 382 -9.75 -4.80 -0.52
CA TYR A 382 -8.54 -4.64 -1.32
C TYR A 382 -7.72 -5.94 -1.37
N ASP A 383 -7.23 -6.30 -2.56
CA ASP A 383 -6.21 -7.33 -2.69
C ASP A 383 -4.85 -6.75 -2.23
N ASN A 384 -4.46 -7.04 -1.00
CA ASN A 384 -3.24 -6.49 -0.40
C ASN A 384 -1.93 -6.87 -1.11
N GLU A 385 -1.96 -7.66 -2.18
CA GLU A 385 -0.80 -8.03 -2.98
C GLU A 385 -0.96 -7.66 -4.46
N LEU A 386 -1.40 -8.58 -5.34
CA LEU A 386 -1.35 -8.38 -6.80
C LEU A 386 -2.46 -7.46 -7.30
N GLY A 387 -3.73 -7.81 -7.04
CA GLY A 387 -4.89 -7.14 -7.65
C GLY A 387 -4.97 -5.63 -7.37
N SER A 388 -4.49 -5.20 -6.20
CA SER A 388 -4.45 -3.79 -5.80
C SER A 388 -3.03 -3.25 -5.70
N TYR A 389 -2.30 -3.60 -4.63
CA TYR A 389 -1.09 -2.87 -4.24
C TYR A 389 0.03 -2.92 -5.28
N THR A 390 0.30 -4.10 -5.84
CA THR A 390 1.35 -4.28 -6.84
C THR A 390 1.01 -3.57 -8.15
N ASN A 391 -0.25 -3.59 -8.56
CA ASN A 391 -0.67 -2.88 -9.77
C ASN A 391 -0.58 -1.37 -9.59
N MET A 392 -1.00 -0.84 -8.44
CA MET A 392 -0.83 0.56 -8.07
C MET A 392 0.65 0.99 -8.04
N LEU A 393 1.52 0.15 -7.47
CA LEU A 393 2.96 0.36 -7.47
C LEU A 393 3.53 0.34 -8.88
N GLY A 394 3.06 -0.56 -9.74
CA GLY A 394 3.46 -0.66 -11.14
C GLY A 394 3.06 0.58 -11.95
N ASP A 395 1.85 1.10 -11.72
CA ASP A 395 1.36 2.33 -12.36
C ASP A 395 2.17 3.55 -11.94
N LEU A 396 2.45 3.67 -10.63
CA LEU A 396 3.36 4.68 -10.11
C LEU A 396 4.74 4.55 -10.76
N THR A 397 5.27 3.33 -10.88
CA THR A 397 6.59 3.08 -11.48
C THR A 397 6.62 3.53 -12.95
N VAL A 398 5.55 3.30 -13.70
CA VAL A 398 5.41 3.77 -15.09
C VAL A 398 5.34 5.30 -15.13
N GLN A 399 4.47 5.95 -14.35
CA GLN A 399 4.37 7.41 -14.32
C GLN A 399 5.70 8.08 -13.96
N ILE A 400 6.40 7.58 -12.95
CA ILE A 400 7.70 8.10 -12.55
C ILE A 400 8.72 7.94 -13.69
N SER A 401 8.70 6.80 -14.40
CA SER A 401 9.61 6.57 -15.53
C SER A 401 9.37 7.52 -16.70
N GLU A 402 8.10 7.87 -16.97
CA GLU A 402 7.74 8.79 -18.05
C GLU A 402 8.21 10.21 -17.75
N GLY A 403 8.17 10.63 -16.48
CA GLY A 403 8.69 11.93 -16.03
C GLY A 403 10.21 12.01 -15.88
N MET A 404 10.96 10.95 -16.21
CA MET A 404 12.43 10.94 -16.22
C MET A 404 13.05 11.22 -17.59
N PHE A 405 12.23 11.36 -18.64
CA PHE A 405 12.66 11.65 -20.01
C PHE A 405 12.77 13.14 -20.31
#